data_AF-A0A1Z9Y857-F1
#
_entry.id   AF-A0A1Z9Y857-F1
#
_cell.length_a   1.000
_cell.length_b   1.000
_cell.length_c   1.000
_cell.angle_alpha   90.00
_cell.angle_beta   90.00
_cell.angle_gamma   90.00
#
_symmetry.space_group_name_H-M   'P 1'
#
loop_
_entity.id
_entity.type
_entity.pdbx_description
1 polymer ?
#
loop_
_entity_poly.entity_id
_entity_poly.type
_entity_poly.pdbx_seq_one_letter_code
_entity_poly.pdbx_strand_id
1 'polypeptide(L)'
;MITTTEPQRSQDALRFALREETRSDHADSEAAFDRFDVTSRDGLRNFLSAQHIAIESLSEVYPDELPCGLNFDGILGELKSDISSLGGLGPLPTLAFSHMNHSLGVVYVLAGSHLGSKLLLQRVKNSAETQSVAAHAYLKNNHLPEVWKKFLSVASSQNWVDDRSAIVNSAKQTFTLFRQSADWVRREYV
;
A
#
# COMPACT_ATOMS: atom_id res chain seq x y z
N MET A 1 -33.44 -19.94 -29.85
CA MET A 1 -33.45 -20.01 -28.37
C MET A 1 -32.12 -19.44 -27.90
N ILE A 2 -32.15 -18.20 -27.39
CA ILE A 2 -30.98 -17.53 -26.81
C ILE A 2 -31.11 -17.72 -25.30
N THR A 3 -30.15 -18.40 -24.69
CA THR A 3 -30.00 -18.42 -23.24
C THR A 3 -28.72 -17.66 -22.93
N THR A 4 -28.90 -16.41 -22.51
CA THR A 4 -27.86 -15.44 -22.20
C THR A 4 -27.11 -15.86 -20.93
N THR A 5 -25.81 -16.08 -21.06
CA THR A 5 -24.88 -16.31 -19.95
C THR A 5 -24.39 -14.97 -19.42
N GLU A 6 -25.05 -14.37 -18.42
CA GLU A 6 -24.48 -13.27 -17.63
C GLU A 6 -24.79 -13.40 -16.13
N PRO A 7 -23.93 -14.12 -15.37
CA PRO A 7 -23.78 -13.86 -13.94
C PRO A 7 -22.37 -13.36 -13.56
N GLN A 8 -21.40 -13.34 -14.49
CA GLN A 8 -19.99 -13.11 -14.14
C GLN A 8 -19.59 -11.62 -14.03
N ARG A 9 -20.26 -10.69 -14.74
CA ARG A 9 -19.91 -9.25 -14.73
C ARG A 9 -20.14 -8.57 -13.38
N SER A 10 -21.02 -9.09 -12.53
CA SER A 10 -21.39 -8.47 -11.25
C SER A 10 -20.41 -8.74 -10.11
N GLN A 11 -19.72 -9.90 -10.13
CA GLN A 11 -18.91 -10.34 -8.98
C GLN A 11 -17.55 -9.65 -8.87
N ASP A 12 -17.03 -9.07 -9.95
CA ASP A 12 -15.78 -8.31 -9.91
C ASP A 12 -15.99 -6.79 -10.07
N ALA A 13 -17.25 -6.32 -10.09
CA ALA A 13 -17.58 -4.94 -10.46
C ALA A 13 -16.85 -3.88 -9.61
N LEU A 14 -16.76 -4.08 -8.29
CA LEU A 14 -16.04 -3.17 -7.41
C LEU A 14 -14.53 -3.16 -7.69
N ARG A 15 -13.91 -4.34 -7.85
CA ARG A 15 -12.47 -4.47 -8.13
C ARG A 15 -12.12 -3.83 -9.47
N PHE A 16 -12.93 -4.06 -10.49
CA PHE A 16 -12.76 -3.44 -11.80
C PHE A 16 -12.90 -1.92 -11.72
N ALA A 17 -13.92 -1.42 -11.02
CA ALA A 17 -14.11 0.01 -10.79
C ALA A 17 -12.90 0.63 -10.08
N LEU A 18 -12.43 0.04 -8.98
CA LEU A 18 -11.23 0.49 -8.28
C LEU A 18 -10.01 0.56 -9.21
N ARG A 19 -9.70 -0.54 -9.91
CA ARG A 19 -8.55 -0.59 -10.82
C ARG A 19 -8.63 0.44 -11.95
N GLU A 20 -9.81 0.63 -12.54
CA GLU A 20 -10.00 1.57 -13.64
C GLU A 20 -9.93 3.02 -13.16
N GLU A 21 -10.69 3.32 -12.11
CA GLU A 21 -10.90 4.68 -11.63
C GLU A 21 -9.74 5.24 -10.83
N THR A 22 -8.85 4.39 -10.27
CA THR A 22 -7.64 4.81 -9.56
C THR A 22 -6.36 4.60 -10.38
N ARG A 23 -6.46 4.34 -11.69
CA ARG A 23 -5.29 4.03 -12.53
C ARG A 23 -4.24 5.15 -12.51
N SER A 24 -4.67 6.41 -12.67
CA SER A 24 -3.77 7.56 -12.65
C SER A 24 -3.14 7.74 -11.27
N ASP A 25 -3.92 7.64 -10.21
CA ASP A 25 -3.43 7.79 -8.83
C ASP A 25 -2.39 6.71 -8.48
N HIS A 26 -2.62 5.47 -8.93
CA HIS A 26 -1.64 4.39 -8.82
C HIS A 26 -0.34 4.72 -9.57
N ALA A 27 -0.44 5.13 -10.84
CA ALA A 27 0.73 5.45 -11.65
C ALA A 27 1.54 6.62 -11.08
N ASP A 28 0.87 7.65 -10.57
CA ASP A 28 1.52 8.80 -9.94
C ASP A 28 2.23 8.41 -8.63
N SER A 29 1.61 7.52 -7.85
CA SER A 29 2.23 6.95 -6.65
C SER A 29 3.45 6.10 -7.01
N GLU A 30 3.33 5.20 -7.98
CA GLU A 30 4.44 4.35 -8.46
C GLU A 30 5.62 5.20 -8.95
N ALA A 31 5.37 6.21 -9.78
CA ALA A 31 6.38 7.14 -10.28
C ALA A 31 7.05 7.98 -9.17
N ALA A 32 6.38 8.18 -8.03
CA ALA A 32 6.98 8.81 -6.87
C ALA A 32 7.97 7.88 -6.14
N PHE A 33 7.61 6.61 -5.97
CA PHE A 33 8.45 5.61 -5.30
C PHE A 33 9.60 5.09 -6.18
N ASP A 34 9.44 5.06 -7.51
CA ASP A 34 10.48 4.64 -8.46
C ASP A 34 11.74 5.52 -8.43
N ARG A 35 11.65 6.70 -7.80
CA ARG A 35 12.79 7.61 -7.59
C ARG A 35 13.76 7.10 -6.53
N PHE A 36 13.35 6.14 -5.69
CA PHE A 36 14.21 5.51 -4.70
C PHE A 36 14.92 4.31 -5.31
N ASP A 37 16.24 4.38 -5.41
CA ASP A 37 17.03 3.21 -5.80
C ASP A 37 17.11 2.22 -4.64
N VAL A 38 16.16 1.28 -4.60
CA VAL A 38 16.10 0.21 -3.60
C VAL A 38 17.29 -0.75 -3.64
N THR A 39 18.16 -0.67 -4.65
CA THR A 39 19.41 -1.44 -4.71
C THR A 39 20.55 -0.78 -3.95
N SER A 40 20.41 0.50 -3.59
CA SER A 40 21.31 1.21 -2.68
C SER A 40 20.80 1.17 -1.24
N ARG A 41 21.71 1.27 -0.27
CA ARG A 41 21.32 1.29 1.16
C ARG A 41 20.42 2.49 1.49
N ASP A 42 20.78 3.67 1.01
CA ASP A 42 20.03 4.91 1.28
C ASP A 42 18.69 4.92 0.55
N GLY A 43 18.64 4.47 -0.72
CA GLY A 43 17.38 4.40 -1.46
C GLY A 43 16.42 3.38 -0.86
N LEU A 44 16.89 2.22 -0.40
CA LEU A 44 16.05 1.28 0.34
C LEU A 44 15.52 1.87 1.65
N ARG A 45 16.37 2.57 2.40
CA ARG A 45 15.94 3.25 3.63
C ARG A 45 14.87 4.29 3.35
N ASN A 46 15.09 5.14 2.35
CA ASN A 46 14.16 6.20 1.96
C ASN A 46 12.82 5.62 1.46
N PHE A 47 12.86 4.54 0.67
CA PHE A 47 11.67 3.80 0.26
C PHE A 47 10.86 3.32 1.47
N LEU A 48 11.51 2.64 2.43
CA LEU A 48 10.82 2.10 3.61
C LEU A 48 10.30 3.21 4.54
N SER A 49 11.03 4.31 4.68
CA SER A 49 10.58 5.47 5.45
C SER A 49 9.36 6.16 4.82
N ALA A 50 9.28 6.23 3.48
CA ALA A 50 8.10 6.73 2.80
C ALA A 50 6.87 5.83 3.03
N GLN A 51 7.07 4.50 3.03
CA GLN A 51 6.01 3.54 3.41
C GLN A 51 5.56 3.76 4.86
N HIS A 52 6.53 3.89 5.77
CA HIS A 52 6.25 4.13 7.19
C HIS A 52 5.40 5.37 7.41
N ILE A 53 5.79 6.52 6.84
CA ILE A 53 5.05 7.78 6.98
C ILE A 53 3.60 7.61 6.52
N ALA A 54 3.37 7.01 5.35
CA ALA A 54 2.01 6.83 4.84
C ALA A 54 1.17 5.91 5.75
N ILE A 55 1.74 4.78 6.18
CA ILE A 55 1.04 3.78 6.98
C ILE A 55 0.79 4.29 8.40
N GLU A 56 1.74 5.01 8.99
CA GLU A 56 1.58 5.61 10.33
C GLU A 56 0.51 6.71 10.30
N SER A 57 0.50 7.56 9.27
CA SER A 57 -0.54 8.58 9.08
C SER A 57 -1.94 7.96 8.92
N LEU A 58 -2.05 6.79 8.29
CA LEU A 58 -3.32 6.06 8.22
C LEU A 58 -3.72 5.48 9.58
N SER A 59 -2.76 4.96 10.35
CA SER A 59 -3.03 4.37 11.66
C SER A 59 -3.54 5.39 12.69
N GLU A 60 -3.13 6.66 12.59
CA GLU A 60 -3.66 7.73 13.45
C GLU A 60 -5.15 8.00 13.21
N VAL A 61 -5.61 7.75 11.99
CA VAL A 61 -7.00 7.97 11.55
C VAL A 61 -7.86 6.73 11.72
N TYR A 62 -7.25 5.55 11.62
CA TYR A 62 -7.86 4.23 11.75
C TYR A 62 -7.18 3.45 12.88
N PRO A 63 -7.46 3.79 14.15
CA PRO A 63 -6.77 3.17 15.29
C PRO A 63 -7.14 1.70 15.50
N ASP A 64 -8.27 1.25 14.94
CA ASP A 64 -8.77 -0.11 15.07
C ASP A 64 -8.44 -0.99 13.85
N GLU A 65 -8.55 -2.30 14.03
CA GLU A 65 -8.42 -3.28 12.94
C GLU A 65 -9.42 -2.97 11.82
N LEU A 66 -8.88 -2.82 10.60
CA LEU A 66 -9.66 -2.53 9.42
C LEU A 66 -10.27 -3.81 8.82
N PRO A 67 -11.26 -3.69 7.91
CA PRO A 67 -11.84 -4.85 7.23
C PRO A 67 -10.78 -5.76 6.60
N CYS A 68 -11.14 -7.03 6.40
CA CYS A 68 -10.22 -8.08 5.93
C CYS A 68 -9.09 -8.42 6.92
N GLY A 69 -9.16 -7.87 8.14
CA GLY A 69 -8.20 -8.05 9.22
C GLY A 69 -6.89 -7.31 8.99
N LEU A 70 -6.95 -6.16 8.30
CA LEU A 70 -5.78 -5.32 8.11
C LEU A 70 -5.37 -4.71 9.46
N ASN A 71 -4.11 -4.90 9.84
CA ASN A 71 -3.54 -4.49 11.12
C ASN A 71 -2.28 -3.67 10.85
N PHE A 72 -2.24 -2.45 11.37
CA PHE A 72 -1.13 -1.52 11.15
C PHE A 72 0.10 -1.83 12.01
N ASP A 73 -0.09 -2.23 13.27
CA ASP A 73 0.99 -2.43 14.23
C ASP A 73 2.05 -3.41 13.75
N GLY A 74 1.63 -4.55 13.19
CA GLY A 74 2.55 -5.55 12.64
C GLY A 74 3.38 -4.98 11.49
N ILE A 75 2.74 -4.25 10.58
CA ILE A 75 3.39 -3.66 9.40
C ILE A 75 4.36 -2.55 9.82
N LEU A 76 3.95 -1.67 10.73
CA LEU A 76 4.77 -0.59 11.26
C LEU A 76 5.96 -1.13 12.06
N GLY A 77 5.78 -2.22 12.81
CA GLY A 77 6.87 -2.90 13.52
C GLY A 77 7.96 -3.43 12.58
N GLU A 78 7.56 -4.07 11.47
CA GLU A 78 8.48 -4.55 10.44
C GLU A 78 9.22 -3.39 9.75
N LEU A 79 8.51 -2.32 9.40
CA LEU A 79 9.10 -1.12 8.81
C LEU A 79 10.11 -0.46 9.75
N LYS A 80 9.77 -0.27 11.03
CA LYS A 80 10.67 0.30 12.05
C LYS A 80 11.93 -0.54 12.21
N SER A 81 11.80 -1.87 12.22
CA SER A 81 12.92 -2.81 12.30
C SER A 81 13.84 -2.72 11.08
N ASP A 82 13.27 -2.72 9.87
CA ASP A 82 14.05 -2.64 8.63
C ASP A 82 14.75 -1.28 8.49
N ILE A 83 14.07 -0.18 8.78
CA ILE A 83 14.64 1.19 8.78
C ILE A 83 15.80 1.30 9.78
N SER A 84 15.64 0.75 10.99
CA SER A 84 16.70 0.76 12.00
C SER A 84 17.92 -0.04 11.55
N SER A 85 17.71 -1.18 10.89
CA SER A 85 18.78 -2.01 10.32
C SER A 85 19.56 -1.31 9.20
N LEU A 86 18.95 -0.29 8.59
CA LEU A 86 19.56 0.57 7.57
C LEU A 86 20.28 1.80 8.15
N GLY A 87 20.32 1.94 9.48
CA GLY A 87 20.93 3.07 10.18
C GLY A 87 19.94 4.15 10.63
N GLY A 88 18.64 3.94 10.38
CA GLY A 88 17.58 4.86 10.76
C GLY A 88 17.55 6.15 9.93
N LEU A 89 16.41 6.83 10.03
CA LEU A 89 16.30 8.26 9.74
C LEU A 89 15.96 8.97 11.05
N GLY A 90 16.07 10.30 11.05
CA GLY A 90 15.56 11.12 12.15
C GLY A 90 14.04 10.95 12.34
N PRO A 91 13.41 11.76 13.21
CA PRO A 91 11.97 11.69 13.44
C PRO A 91 11.20 11.77 12.12
N LEU A 92 10.45 10.71 11.80
CA LEU A 92 9.56 10.67 10.65
C LEU A 92 8.23 11.31 11.05
N PRO A 93 7.64 12.19 10.21
CA PRO A 93 6.39 12.84 10.53
C PRO A 93 5.21 11.91 10.25
N THR A 94 4.07 12.22 10.86
CA THR A 94 2.77 11.87 10.31
C THR A 94 2.26 13.03 9.45
N LEU A 95 1.70 12.70 8.30
CA LEU A 95 1.12 13.67 7.38
C LEU A 95 -0.34 13.85 7.74
N ALA A 96 -0.79 15.11 7.76
CA ALA A 96 -2.18 15.43 8.03
C ALA A 96 -3.08 14.72 7.02
N PHE A 97 -3.97 13.88 7.54
CA PHE A 97 -4.87 13.08 6.75
C PHE A 97 -6.28 13.09 7.35
N SER A 98 -7.28 13.39 6.53
CA SER A 98 -8.67 13.34 6.96
C SER A 98 -9.19 11.91 6.91
N HIS A 99 -10.01 11.52 7.88
CA HIS A 99 -10.76 10.26 7.83
C HIS A 99 -11.52 10.14 6.51
N MET A 100 -11.40 8.99 5.86
CA MET A 100 -12.04 8.76 4.57
C MET A 100 -13.45 8.26 4.70
N ASN A 101 -14.16 8.33 3.58
CA ASN A 101 -15.56 7.93 3.48
C ASN A 101 -15.76 6.41 3.68
N HIS A 102 -14.76 5.58 3.37
CA HIS A 102 -14.87 4.12 3.49
C HIS A 102 -13.53 3.40 3.61
N SER A 103 -13.34 2.58 4.65
CA SER A 103 -12.06 1.90 4.94
C SER A 103 -11.66 0.82 3.93
N LEU A 104 -12.62 0.21 3.22
CA LEU A 104 -12.34 -0.79 2.19
C LEU A 104 -11.45 -0.26 1.04
N GLY A 105 -11.51 1.04 0.74
CA GLY A 105 -10.59 1.68 -0.23
C GLY A 105 -9.15 1.71 0.25
N VAL A 106 -8.94 1.94 1.56
CA VAL A 106 -7.61 1.87 2.20
C VAL A 106 -7.05 0.45 2.12
N VAL A 107 -7.89 -0.55 2.44
CA VAL A 107 -7.53 -1.98 2.36
C VAL A 107 -7.10 -2.36 0.94
N TYR A 108 -7.84 -1.92 -0.08
CA TYR A 108 -7.49 -2.14 -1.48
C TYR A 108 -6.09 -1.64 -1.81
N VAL A 109 -5.75 -0.41 -1.42
CA VAL A 109 -4.45 0.18 -1.74
C VAL A 109 -3.31 -0.49 -0.99
N LEU A 110 -3.42 -0.70 0.33
CA LEU A 110 -2.33 -1.30 1.11
C LEU A 110 -2.05 -2.74 0.69
N ALA A 111 -3.09 -3.57 0.60
CA ALA A 111 -2.92 -4.97 0.24
C ALA A 111 -2.57 -5.15 -1.24
N GLY A 112 -3.14 -4.33 -2.13
CA GLY A 112 -2.88 -4.36 -3.57
C GLY A 112 -1.47 -3.90 -3.94
N SER A 113 -0.99 -2.82 -3.33
CA SER A 113 0.36 -2.27 -3.63
C SER A 113 1.48 -3.23 -3.19
N HIS A 114 1.20 -4.09 -2.21
CA HIS A 114 2.18 -5.08 -1.74
C HIS A 114 2.36 -6.29 -2.67
N LEU A 115 1.52 -6.46 -3.70
CA LEU A 115 1.63 -7.60 -4.63
C LEU A 115 2.95 -7.58 -5.43
N GLY A 116 3.52 -6.39 -5.66
CA GLY A 116 4.81 -6.21 -6.34
C GLY A 116 6.04 -6.44 -5.44
N SER A 117 5.86 -6.62 -4.13
CA SER A 117 6.95 -6.71 -3.15
C SER A 117 7.94 -7.84 -3.42
N LYS A 118 7.51 -8.95 -4.05
CA LYS A 118 8.40 -10.07 -4.43
C LYS A 118 9.49 -9.64 -5.41
N LEU A 119 9.15 -8.82 -6.41
CA LEU A 119 10.13 -8.33 -7.39
C LEU A 119 11.10 -7.35 -6.73
N LEU A 120 10.59 -6.45 -5.89
CA LEU A 120 11.42 -5.54 -5.10
C LEU A 120 12.38 -6.31 -4.19
N LEU A 121 11.89 -7.31 -3.47
CA LEU A 121 12.70 -8.18 -2.62
C LEU A 121 13.81 -8.89 -3.39
N GLN A 122 13.53 -9.35 -4.61
CA GLN A 122 14.56 -9.94 -5.48
C GLN A 122 15.63 -8.92 -5.86
N ARG A 123 15.26 -7.69 -6.21
CA ARG A 123 16.23 -6.61 -6.52
C ARG A 123 17.11 -6.30 -5.32
N VAL A 124 16.52 -6.14 -4.13
CA VAL A 124 17.24 -5.87 -2.89
C VAL A 124 18.22 -7.00 -2.54
N LYS A 125 17.80 -8.26 -2.67
CA LYS A 125 18.66 -9.42 -2.37
C LYS A 125 19.81 -9.62 -3.35
N ASN A 126 19.65 -9.18 -4.59
CA ASN A 126 20.66 -9.38 -5.64
C ASN A 126 21.65 -8.21 -5.73
N SER A 127 21.42 -7.10 -5.02
CA SER A 127 22.33 -5.97 -5.00
C SER A 127 23.48 -6.19 -4.02
N ALA A 128 24.70 -5.86 -4.44
CA ALA A 128 25.88 -5.97 -3.60
C ALA A 128 25.81 -5.11 -2.33
N GLU A 129 25.12 -3.96 -2.39
CA GLU A 129 25.02 -3.02 -1.27
C GLU A 129 23.96 -3.41 -0.24
N THR A 130 22.87 -4.06 -0.67
CA THR A 130 21.74 -4.37 0.22
C THR A 130 21.63 -5.86 0.58
N GLN A 131 22.30 -6.76 -0.14
CA GLN A 131 22.23 -8.22 0.10
C GLN A 131 22.60 -8.63 1.54
N SER A 132 23.52 -7.91 2.18
CA SER A 132 24.00 -8.21 3.54
C SER A 132 23.15 -7.55 4.64
N VAL A 133 22.19 -6.70 4.26
CA VAL A 133 21.36 -5.96 5.22
C VAL A 133 20.15 -6.79 5.60
N ALA A 134 19.85 -6.86 6.90
CA ALA A 134 18.68 -7.54 7.44
C ALA A 134 17.39 -6.69 7.34
N ALA A 135 17.19 -5.95 6.24
CA ALA A 135 16.07 -5.02 6.03
C ALA A 135 15.07 -5.57 4.99
N HIS A 136 14.41 -6.67 5.34
CA HIS A 136 13.53 -7.40 4.43
C HIS A 136 12.19 -7.81 5.04
N ALA A 137 11.94 -7.49 6.32
CA ALA A 137 10.76 -7.95 7.04
C ALA A 137 9.48 -7.46 6.35
N TYR A 138 9.40 -6.16 6.06
CA TYR A 138 8.25 -5.56 5.40
C TYR A 138 8.02 -6.18 4.01
N LEU A 139 9.06 -6.30 3.18
CA LEU A 139 8.93 -6.88 1.83
C LEU A 139 8.59 -8.38 1.84
N LYS A 140 8.84 -9.08 2.95
CA LYS A 140 8.46 -10.49 3.17
C LYS A 140 7.12 -10.65 3.88
N ASN A 141 6.46 -9.56 4.24
CA ASN A 141 5.21 -9.58 4.99
C ASN A 141 4.17 -10.47 4.29
N ASN A 142 3.73 -11.53 4.99
CA ASN A 142 2.71 -12.46 4.50
C ASN A 142 1.29 -12.05 4.91
N HIS A 143 1.14 -11.05 5.78
CA HIS A 143 -0.16 -10.55 6.21
C HIS A 143 -0.90 -9.85 5.06
N LEU A 144 -0.24 -8.92 4.35
CA LEU A 144 -0.85 -8.15 3.26
C LEU A 144 -1.37 -9.02 2.10
N PRO A 145 -0.67 -10.10 1.65
CA PRO A 145 -1.23 -11.05 0.70
C PRO A 145 -2.50 -11.78 1.20
N GLU A 146 -2.61 -12.10 2.49
CA GLU A 146 -3.82 -12.71 3.05
C GLU A 146 -4.97 -11.70 3.15
N VAL A 147 -4.67 -10.45 3.54
CA VAL A 147 -5.62 -9.32 3.49
C VAL A 147 -6.14 -9.14 2.06
N TRP A 148 -5.28 -9.23 1.05
CA TRP A 148 -5.68 -9.11 -0.35
C TRP A 148 -6.67 -10.21 -0.77
N LYS A 149 -6.42 -11.47 -0.40
CA LYS A 149 -7.36 -12.58 -0.70
C LYS A 149 -8.72 -12.35 -0.07
N LYS A 150 -8.76 -11.91 1.20
CA LYS A 150 -10.00 -11.56 1.90
C LYS A 150 -10.71 -10.38 1.24
N PHE A 151 -9.96 -9.36 0.82
CA PHE A 151 -10.49 -8.23 0.07
C PHE A 151 -11.18 -8.69 -1.22
N LEU A 152 -10.56 -9.58 -2.00
CA LEU A 152 -11.18 -10.12 -3.21
C LEU A 152 -12.51 -10.82 -2.91
N SER A 153 -12.57 -11.60 -1.83
CA SER A 153 -13.82 -12.23 -1.39
C SER A 153 -14.89 -11.19 -1.05
N VAL A 154 -14.56 -10.16 -0.27
CA VAL A 154 -15.48 -9.08 0.14
C VAL A 154 -15.93 -8.24 -1.05
N ALA A 155 -15.03 -7.91 -1.96
CA ALA A 155 -15.35 -7.15 -3.17
C ALA A 155 -16.35 -7.88 -4.08
N SER A 156 -16.39 -9.22 -3.98
CA SER A 156 -17.27 -10.09 -4.76
C SER A 156 -18.54 -10.56 -4.05
N SER A 157 -18.65 -10.34 -2.74
CA SER A 157 -19.73 -10.91 -1.93
C SER A 157 -21.06 -10.18 -2.06
N GLN A 158 -21.05 -8.93 -2.53
CA GLN A 158 -22.25 -8.11 -2.63
C GLN A 158 -22.15 -7.07 -3.76
N ASN A 159 -23.29 -6.46 -4.08
CA ASN A 159 -23.31 -5.31 -4.95
C ASN A 159 -22.93 -4.05 -4.17
N TRP A 160 -21.89 -3.35 -4.61
CA TRP A 160 -21.35 -2.16 -3.96
C TRP A 160 -21.82 -0.85 -4.60
N VAL A 161 -22.93 -0.83 -5.35
CA VAL A 161 -23.37 0.35 -6.11
C VAL A 161 -23.46 1.61 -5.25
N ASP A 162 -24.04 1.52 -4.06
CA ASP A 162 -24.28 2.69 -3.20
C ASP A 162 -22.98 3.22 -2.57
N ASP A 163 -22.07 2.31 -2.17
CA ASP A 163 -20.80 2.68 -1.52
C ASP A 163 -19.61 2.82 -2.48
N ARG A 164 -19.75 2.42 -3.75
CA ARG A 164 -18.65 2.37 -4.74
C ARG A 164 -17.90 3.69 -4.81
N SER A 165 -18.62 4.80 -4.91
CA SER A 165 -18.02 6.13 -5.02
C SER A 165 -17.20 6.49 -3.77
N ALA A 166 -17.71 6.14 -2.58
CA ALA A 166 -16.98 6.35 -1.33
C ALA A 166 -15.72 5.48 -1.26
N ILE A 167 -15.81 4.21 -1.64
CA ILE A 167 -14.69 3.26 -1.66
C ILE A 167 -13.60 3.69 -2.66
N VAL A 168 -13.98 4.11 -3.87
CA VAL A 168 -13.05 4.60 -4.89
C VAL A 168 -12.39 5.90 -4.44
N ASN A 169 -13.15 6.86 -3.90
CA ASN A 169 -12.59 8.12 -3.41
C ASN A 169 -11.60 7.89 -2.25
N SER A 170 -11.91 6.95 -1.35
CA SER A 170 -10.96 6.52 -0.33
C SER A 170 -9.67 6.01 -0.96
N ALA A 171 -9.74 5.09 -1.92
CA ALA A 171 -8.52 4.56 -2.56
C ALA A 171 -7.68 5.66 -3.23
N LYS A 172 -8.29 6.64 -3.90
CA LYS A 172 -7.59 7.80 -4.50
C LYS A 172 -6.86 8.64 -3.46
N GLN A 173 -7.52 8.94 -2.36
CA GLN A 173 -6.92 9.66 -1.25
C GLN A 173 -5.76 8.88 -0.63
N THR A 174 -5.83 7.54 -0.59
CA THR A 174 -4.76 6.71 -0.05
C THR A 174 -3.55 6.76 -0.97
N PHE A 175 -3.72 6.57 -2.29
CA PHE A 175 -2.62 6.77 -3.25
C PHE A 175 -2.00 8.17 -3.16
N THR A 176 -2.82 9.21 -2.99
CA THR A 176 -2.32 10.58 -2.78
C THR A 176 -1.44 10.69 -1.55
N LEU A 177 -1.82 10.07 -0.43
CA LEU A 177 -1.00 10.04 0.80
C LEU A 177 0.33 9.33 0.59
N PHE A 178 0.34 8.17 -0.08
CA PHE A 178 1.57 7.44 -0.41
C PHE A 178 2.49 8.27 -1.31
N ARG A 179 1.94 8.95 -2.32
CA ARG A 179 2.72 9.87 -3.16
C ARG A 179 3.31 11.02 -2.33
N GLN A 180 2.51 11.63 -1.46
CA GLN A 180 2.96 12.72 -0.59
C GLN A 180 4.05 12.30 0.39
N SER A 181 4.00 11.06 0.92
CA SER A 181 5.05 10.54 1.80
C SER A 181 6.37 10.34 1.05
N ALA A 182 6.33 9.80 -0.17
CA ALA A 182 7.50 9.68 -1.03
C ALA A 182 8.08 11.05 -1.41
N ASP A 183 7.23 12.01 -1.79
CA ASP A 183 7.65 13.38 -2.10
C ASP A 183 8.28 14.08 -0.88
N TRP A 184 7.75 13.83 0.33
CA TRP A 184 8.31 14.35 1.58
C TRP A 184 9.72 13.78 1.85
N VAL A 185 9.88 12.45 1.84
CA VAL A 185 11.19 11.82 2.10
C VAL A 185 12.23 12.30 1.10
N ARG A 186 11.85 12.42 -0.17
CA ARG A 186 12.75 12.93 -1.21
C ARG A 186 13.20 14.35 -0.89
N ARG A 187 12.30 15.25 -0.52
CA ARG A 187 12.66 16.65 -0.22
C ARG A 187 13.61 16.76 0.97
N GLU A 188 13.46 15.91 1.98
CA GLU A 188 14.25 16.00 3.21
C GLU A 188 15.59 15.23 3.15
N TYR A 189 15.69 14.17 2.35
CA TYR A 189 16.82 13.23 2.38
C TYR A 189 17.48 12.93 1.03
N VAL A 190 17.03 13.53 -0.08
CA VAL A 190 17.59 13.33 -1.43
C VAL A 190 17.83 14.66 -2.14
#